data_AF-A0A6G3WS76-F1
#
_entry.id   AF-A0A6G3WS76-F1
#
_cell.length_a   1.000
_cell.length_b   1.000
_cell.length_c   1.000
_cell.angle_alpha   90.00
_cell.angle_beta   90.00
_cell.angle_gamma   90.00
#
_symmetry.space_group_name_H-M   'P 1'
#
loop_
_entity.id
_entity.type
_entity.pdbx_description
1 polymer ?
#
loop_
_entity_poly.entity_id
_entity_poly.type
_entity_poly.pdbx_seq_one_letter_code
_entity_poly.pdbx_strand_id
1 'polypeptide(L)'
;MKAAVRPGSGGRRIGSAADFAHWIAERTAAELLEPFTFVVSTDGMLRLAPRRSEHVACAGGEHVLSAGEISFTREADRWVVDEVSNQSTGYCPDVVSWPAVAHALDAIELGSPPHFT
;
A
#
# COMPACT_ATOMS: atom_id res chain seq x y z
N MET A 1 10.07 -17.87 -15.50
CA MET A 1 8.75 -18.37 -15.04
C MET A 1 7.88 -17.16 -14.73
N LYS A 2 6.80 -16.91 -15.48
CA LYS A 2 5.81 -15.87 -15.16
C LYS A 2 4.73 -16.53 -14.31
N ALA A 3 4.63 -16.17 -13.03
CA ALA A 3 3.50 -16.58 -12.21
C ALA A 3 2.23 -15.90 -12.77
N ALA A 4 1.24 -16.71 -13.12
CA ALA A 4 -0.03 -16.23 -13.63
C ALA A 4 -0.80 -15.56 -12.47
N VAL A 5 -0.87 -14.23 -12.48
CA VAL A 5 -1.76 -13.46 -11.60
C VAL A 5 -3.20 -13.81 -11.98
N ARG A 6 -3.98 -14.32 -11.03
CA ARG A 6 -5.40 -14.62 -11.26
C ARG A 6 -6.17 -13.29 -11.31
N PRO A 7 -7.12 -13.10 -12.22
CA PRO A 7 -8.01 -11.94 -12.18
C PRO A 7 -8.81 -12.00 -10.87
N GLY A 8 -8.52 -11.07 -9.94
CA GLY A 8 -9.05 -11.05 -8.58
C GLY A 8 -8.01 -11.31 -7.46
N SER A 9 -6.75 -11.63 -7.78
CA SER A 9 -5.67 -11.79 -6.80
C SER A 9 -4.75 -10.56 -6.67
N GLY A 10 -5.18 -9.42 -7.19
CA GLY A 10 -4.44 -8.15 -7.12
C GLY A 10 -4.66 -7.43 -5.79
N GLY A 11 -3.79 -6.46 -5.49
CA GLY A 11 -3.98 -5.59 -4.34
C GLY A 11 -5.28 -4.81 -4.45
N ARG A 12 -5.95 -4.59 -3.32
CA ARG A 12 -7.17 -3.79 -3.24
C ARG A 12 -6.83 -2.34 -3.58
N ARG A 13 -7.50 -1.80 -4.60
CA ARG A 13 -7.44 -0.37 -4.92
C ARG A 13 -8.12 0.45 -3.83
N ILE A 14 -7.44 1.47 -3.33
CA ILE A 14 -7.91 2.40 -2.33
C ILE A 14 -7.91 3.79 -2.98
N GLY A 15 -9.11 4.29 -3.34
CA GLY A 15 -9.27 5.59 -4.00
C GLY A 15 -9.85 6.67 -3.09
N SER A 16 -10.18 6.32 -1.85
CA SER A 16 -10.81 7.22 -0.87
C SER A 16 -10.61 6.72 0.56
N ALA A 17 -10.84 7.61 1.53
CA ALA A 17 -10.90 7.25 2.95
C ALA A 17 -11.95 6.16 3.24
N ALA A 18 -13.08 6.18 2.53
CA ALA A 18 -14.14 5.19 2.67
C ALA A 18 -13.71 3.80 2.17
N ASP A 19 -13.01 3.73 1.03
CA ASP A 19 -12.43 2.48 0.53
C ASP A 19 -11.45 1.89 1.54
N PHE A 20 -10.60 2.75 2.12
CA PHE A 20 -9.65 2.36 3.15
C PHE A 20 -10.37 1.83 4.40
N ALA A 21 -11.34 2.59 4.92
CA ALA A 21 -12.09 2.23 6.12
C ALA A 21 -12.81 0.89 5.95
N HIS A 22 -13.38 0.64 4.78
CA HIS A 22 -14.01 -0.65 4.47
C HIS A 22 -12.98 -1.78 4.41
N TRP A 23 -11.85 -1.56 3.73
CA TRP A 23 -10.80 -2.57 3.59
C TRP A 23 -10.12 -2.90 4.93
N ILE A 24 -9.81 -1.91 5.76
CA ILE A 24 -9.11 -2.12 7.04
C ILE A 24 -10.03 -2.77 8.08
N ALA A 25 -11.34 -2.53 8.02
CA ALA A 25 -12.34 -3.15 8.90
C ALA A 25 -12.50 -4.66 8.67
N GLU A 26 -12.12 -5.15 7.49
CA GLU A 26 -12.09 -6.59 7.17
C GLU A 26 -10.80 -7.28 7.63
N ARG A 27 -9.83 -6.56 8.20
CA ARG A 27 -8.57 -7.14 8.68
C ARG A 27 -8.69 -7.66 10.10
N THR A 28 -8.06 -8.79 10.36
CA THR A 28 -7.92 -9.33 11.70
C THR A 28 -6.92 -8.50 12.52
N ALA A 29 -7.04 -8.55 13.86
CA ALA A 29 -6.10 -7.88 14.75
C ALA A 29 -4.64 -8.32 14.52
N ALA A 30 -4.42 -9.58 14.12
CA ALA A 30 -3.09 -10.08 13.80
C ALA A 30 -2.53 -9.47 12.50
N GLU A 31 -3.35 -9.29 11.47
CA GLU A 31 -2.94 -8.63 10.23
C GLU A 31 -2.61 -7.16 10.44
N LEU A 32 -3.32 -6.47 11.34
CA LEU A 32 -3.07 -5.05 11.65
C LEU A 32 -1.74 -4.81 12.37
N LEU A 33 -1.14 -5.84 12.96
CA LEU A 33 0.20 -5.78 13.57
C LEU A 33 1.33 -6.00 12.56
N GLU A 34 1.00 -6.42 11.35
CA GLU A 34 1.97 -6.66 10.28
C GLU A 34 1.91 -5.52 9.25
N PRO A 35 3.05 -5.08 8.69
CA PRO A 35 3.02 -4.12 7.60
C PRO A 35 2.47 -4.78 6.33
N PHE A 36 1.66 -4.02 5.60
CA PHE A 36 1.01 -4.41 4.36
C PHE A 36 1.92 -4.19 3.16
N THR A 37 1.73 -5.01 2.12
CA THR A 37 2.36 -4.78 0.83
C THR A 37 1.62 -3.65 0.13
N PHE A 38 2.33 -2.61 -0.31
CA PHE A 38 1.71 -1.55 -1.12
C PHE A 38 2.37 -1.41 -2.49
N VAL A 39 1.58 -0.92 -3.44
CA VAL A 39 2.10 -0.30 -4.66
C VAL A 39 1.33 0.97 -4.96
N VAL A 40 1.98 1.93 -5.63
CA VAL A 40 1.34 3.08 -6.25
C VAL A 40 1.32 2.81 -7.75
N SER A 41 0.14 2.64 -8.35
CA SER A 41 0.05 2.41 -9.79
C SER A 41 0.38 3.67 -10.59
N THR A 42 0.60 3.52 -11.90
CA THR A 42 0.93 4.64 -12.81
C THR A 42 -0.15 5.70 -12.93
N ASP A 43 -1.39 5.39 -12.54
CA ASP A 43 -2.49 6.34 -12.37
C ASP A 43 -2.47 7.09 -11.02
N GLY A 44 -1.43 6.89 -10.21
CA GLY A 44 -1.26 7.52 -8.90
C GLY A 44 -2.06 6.89 -7.77
N MET A 45 -2.72 5.74 -8.00
CA MET A 45 -3.57 5.13 -6.99
C MET A 45 -2.85 4.14 -6.08
N LEU A 46 -3.24 4.15 -4.81
CA LEU A 46 -2.75 3.19 -3.82
C LEU A 46 -3.43 1.83 -4.00
N ARG A 47 -2.64 0.78 -3.95
CA ARG A 47 -3.11 -0.60 -3.83
C ARG A 47 -2.47 -1.27 -2.63
N LEU A 48 -3.29 -1.97 -1.84
CA LEU A 48 -2.87 -2.66 -0.62
C LEU A 48 -3.14 -4.17 -0.70
N ALA A 49 -2.21 -4.95 -0.16
CA ALA A 49 -2.35 -6.39 0.00
C ALA A 49 -1.76 -6.83 1.35
N PRO A 50 -2.18 -7.99 1.89
CA PRO A 50 -1.58 -8.56 3.10
C PRO A 50 -0.06 -8.69 3.01
N ARG A 51 0.61 -8.77 4.17
CA ARG A 51 2.05 -8.97 4.26
C ARG A 51 2.51 -10.20 3.45
N ARG A 52 3.73 -10.14 2.89
CA ARG A 52 4.36 -11.19 2.03
C ARG A 52 3.64 -11.43 0.70
N SER A 53 2.70 -10.58 0.31
CA SER A 53 2.20 -10.59 -1.08
C SER A 53 3.31 -10.10 -2.00
N GLU A 54 3.44 -10.71 -3.19
CA GLU A 54 4.38 -10.19 -4.19
C GLU A 54 3.90 -8.82 -4.69
N HIS A 55 4.80 -7.84 -4.81
CA HIS A 55 4.45 -6.52 -5.36
C HIS A 55 3.90 -6.61 -6.78
N VAL A 56 4.39 -7.54 -7.60
CA VAL A 56 3.87 -7.77 -8.96
C VAL A 56 2.42 -8.27 -8.93
N ALA A 57 2.07 -9.11 -7.96
CA ALA A 57 0.70 -9.55 -7.77
C ALA A 57 -0.15 -8.38 -7.25
N CYS A 58 0.35 -7.61 -6.28
CA CYS A 58 -0.31 -6.42 -5.75
C CYS A 58 -0.64 -5.40 -6.86
N ALA A 59 0.29 -5.21 -7.81
CA ALA A 59 0.12 -4.36 -8.99
C ALA A 59 -0.81 -4.94 -10.07
N GLY A 60 -1.23 -6.21 -9.95
CA GLY A 60 -1.97 -6.89 -11.01
C GLY A 60 -1.12 -7.21 -12.25
N GLY A 61 0.21 -7.24 -12.11
CA GLY A 61 1.16 -7.43 -13.21
C GLY A 61 1.57 -6.15 -13.93
N GLU A 62 1.07 -4.99 -13.51
CA GLU A 62 1.31 -3.70 -14.16
C GLU A 62 2.55 -2.98 -13.60
N HIS A 63 3.01 -1.97 -14.34
CA HIS A 63 4.03 -1.03 -13.87
C HIS A 63 3.51 -0.17 -12.71
N VAL A 64 4.43 0.26 -11.85
CA VAL A 64 4.13 1.03 -10.63
C VAL A 64 5.08 2.22 -10.52
N LEU A 65 4.63 3.29 -9.87
CA LEU A 65 5.44 4.45 -9.50
C LEU A 65 6.27 4.18 -8.24
N SER A 66 5.73 3.37 -7.32
CA SER A 66 6.40 2.96 -6.09
C SER A 66 5.84 1.63 -5.59
N ALA A 67 6.59 0.96 -4.72
CA ALA A 67 6.25 -0.32 -4.11
C ALA A 67 7.04 -0.51 -2.81
N GLY A 68 6.43 -1.15 -1.83
CA GLY A 68 7.10 -1.37 -0.56
C GLY A 68 6.20 -1.96 0.51
N GLU A 69 6.47 -1.60 1.76
CA GLU A 69 5.67 -1.99 2.92
C GLU A 69 5.10 -0.75 3.63
N ILE A 70 3.88 -0.85 4.15
CA ILE A 70 3.18 0.23 4.86
C ILE A 70 2.44 -0.30 6.09
N SER A 71 2.59 0.35 7.24
CA SER A 71 1.82 0.08 8.45
C SER A 71 0.83 1.22 8.74
N PHE A 72 -0.23 0.88 9.46
CA PHE A 72 -1.26 1.84 9.87
C PHE A 72 -1.49 1.72 11.37
N THR A 73 -1.70 2.85 12.03
CA THR A 73 -2.08 2.90 13.44
C THR A 73 -3.33 3.75 13.63
N ARG A 74 -4.01 3.56 14.76
CA ARG A 74 -5.13 4.40 15.16
C ARG A 74 -4.65 5.48 16.13
N GLU A 75 -4.79 6.73 15.71
CA GLU A 75 -4.66 7.88 16.59
C GLU A 75 -6.06 8.38 16.92
N ALA A 76 -6.47 8.27 18.19
CA ALA A 76 -7.84 8.52 18.62
C ALA A 76 -8.86 7.74 17.74
N ASP A 77 -9.69 8.46 16.96
CA ASP A 77 -10.71 7.88 16.10
C ASP A 77 -10.38 7.93 14.60
N ARG A 78 -9.13 8.25 14.24
CA ARG A 78 -8.67 8.24 12.85
C ARG A 78 -7.57 7.21 12.62
N TRP A 79 -7.55 6.65 11.41
CA TRP A 79 -6.41 5.89 10.91
C TRP A 79 -5.36 6.85 10.37
N VAL A 80 -4.11 6.57 10.70
CA VAL A 80 -2.94 7.27 10.16
C VAL A 80 -1.92 6.24 9.68
N VAL A 81 -1.07 6.66 8.75
CA VAL A 81 0.08 5.87 8.33
C VAL A 81 1.14 5.95 9.43
N ASP A 82 1.62 4.79 9.86
CA ASP A 82 2.61 4.66 10.94
C ASP A 82 4.03 4.67 10.36
N GLU A 83 4.31 3.74 9.45
CA GLU A 83 5.58 3.64 8.73
C GLU A 83 5.34 3.31 7.26
N VAL A 84 6.21 3.81 6.39
CA VAL A 84 6.31 3.39 4.99
C VAL A 84 7.76 3.12 4.68
N SER A 85 8.05 1.95 4.11
CA SER A 85 9.37 1.62 3.59
C SER A 85 9.33 1.22 2.13
N ASN A 86 10.43 1.45 1.39
CA ASN A 86 10.58 1.01 0.00
C ASN A 86 11.02 -0.46 -0.12
N GLN A 87 10.86 -1.25 0.95
CA GLN A 87 11.26 -2.66 0.94
C GLN A 87 10.40 -3.48 -0.02
N SER A 88 10.95 -3.69 -1.21
CA SER A 88 10.37 -4.56 -2.23
C SER A 88 11.44 -5.51 -2.75
N THR A 89 11.24 -6.80 -2.51
CA THR A 89 12.13 -7.86 -2.98
C THR A 89 12.18 -7.87 -4.51
N GLY A 90 13.26 -7.35 -5.08
CA GLY A 90 13.55 -7.38 -6.52
C GLY A 90 13.23 -6.11 -7.32
N TYR A 91 12.43 -5.17 -6.78
CA TYR A 91 12.16 -3.88 -7.44
C TYR A 91 12.84 -2.69 -6.75
N CYS A 92 12.95 -2.71 -5.40
CA CYS A 92 13.56 -1.67 -4.55
C CYS A 92 13.52 -0.25 -5.16
N PRO A 93 12.33 0.38 -5.19
CA PRO A 93 12.19 1.68 -5.83
C PRO A 93 13.01 2.74 -5.10
N ASP A 94 13.65 3.60 -5.87
CA ASP A 94 14.48 4.69 -5.37
C ASP A 94 13.63 5.72 -4.60
N VAL A 95 14.26 6.47 -3.70
CA VAL A 95 13.65 7.55 -2.88
C VAL A 95 12.97 8.62 -3.74
N VAL A 96 13.33 8.73 -5.02
CA VAL A 96 12.60 9.58 -5.98
C VAL A 96 11.13 9.18 -6.17
N SER A 97 10.71 8.00 -5.70
CA SER A 97 9.33 7.53 -5.73
C SER A 97 8.46 8.04 -4.56
N TRP A 98 9.06 8.63 -3.52
CA TRP A 98 8.33 9.12 -2.34
C TRP A 98 7.23 10.15 -2.64
N PRO A 99 7.39 11.10 -3.57
CA PRO A 99 6.31 12.02 -3.91
C PRO A 99 5.06 11.33 -4.44
N ALA A 100 5.19 10.21 -5.15
CA ALA A 100 4.05 9.43 -5.61
C ALA A 100 3.30 8.78 -4.44
N VAL A 101 4.04 8.32 -3.42
CA VAL A 101 3.44 7.78 -2.19
C VAL A 101 2.71 8.85 -1.41
N ALA A 102 3.33 10.01 -1.19
CA ALA A 102 2.73 11.13 -0.49
C ALA A 102 1.42 11.58 -1.18
N HIS A 103 1.44 11.78 -2.50
CA HIS A 103 0.24 12.16 -3.25
C HIS A 103 -0.88 11.11 -3.18
N ALA A 104 -0.53 9.82 -3.20
CA ALA A 104 -1.53 8.75 -3.09
C ALA A 104 -2.18 8.71 -1.70
N LEU A 105 -1.40 8.98 -0.63
CA LEU A 105 -1.91 9.07 0.74
C LEU A 105 -2.76 10.32 0.97
N ASP A 106 -2.32 11.46 0.45
CA ASP A 106 -3.08 12.71 0.52
C ASP A 106 -4.43 12.59 -0.21
N ALA A 107 -4.46 11.90 -1.36
CA ALA A 107 -5.69 11.68 -2.13
C ALA A 107 -6.75 10.83 -1.40
N ILE A 108 -6.33 10.01 -0.44
CA ILE A 108 -7.24 9.16 0.37
C ILE A 108 -7.47 9.73 1.78
N GLU A 109 -6.98 10.95 2.04
CA GLU A 109 -7.13 11.69 3.30
C GLU A 109 -6.68 10.89 4.54
N LEU A 110 -5.76 9.92 4.36
CA LEU A 110 -5.08 9.28 5.47
C LEU A 110 -3.99 10.23 5.96
N GLY A 111 -3.91 10.41 7.28
CA GLY A 111 -2.83 11.19 7.87
C GLY A 111 -1.48 10.65 7.38
N SER A 112 -0.72 11.48 6.68
CA SER A 112 0.62 11.15 6.19
C SER A 112 1.58 10.92 7.37
N PRO A 113 2.52 9.97 7.27
CA PRO A 113 3.45 9.70 8.33
C PRO A 113 4.41 10.89 8.49
N PRO A 114 5.00 11.11 9.68
CA PRO A 114 5.99 12.16 9.86
C PRO A 114 7.26 11.91 9.02
N HIS A 115 7.59 10.66 8.69
CA HIS A 115 8.78 10.27 7.93
C HIS A 115 8.55 9.02 7.04
N PHE A 116 9.26 8.95 5.91
CA PHE A 116 9.40 7.76 5.06
C PHE A 116 10.78 7.15 5.30
N THR A 117 10.89 5.81 5.36
CA THR A 117 12.14 5.09 5.69
C THR A 117 12.66 4.20 4.56
#